data_AF-A0A2T4T4I4-F1
#
_entry.id   AF-A0A2T4T4I4-F1
#
_cell.length_a   1.000
_cell.length_b   1.000
_cell.length_c   1.000
_cell.angle_alpha   90.00
_cell.angle_beta   90.00
_cell.angle_gamma   90.00
#
_symmetry.space_group_name_H-M   'P 1'
#
loop_
_entity.id
_entity.type
_entity.pdbx_description
1 polymer ?
#
loop_
_entity_poly.entity_id
_entity_poly.type
_entity_poly.pdbx_seq_one_letter_code
_entity_poly.pdbx_strand_id
1 'polypeptide(L)'
;MIISTYFIVVLNNRNALMRTYSRMVSCALLALNLITLRLYANNIAAGILQLCFILHLMFLFHSYQDKRSMGSIFFAFVMLGISSLFFIQVLFLVPFVWFLMTTRILSMTWRSFFASIIGILLPYWCIAGLFIYQGNGSTLIRHVQSITVFNAFGLENLPTTQKLISLGFITLAGITGSIHFLRNSYLDKIRTRMIYEALIILFGCVVVFIILQPQHTDMFTPILITLTAPLIAHYITFTQSFLSNLSFIVLVITTLLLITFNLWQPLLTFL
;
A
#
# COMPACT_ATOMS: atom_id res chain seq x y z
N MET A 1 -8.80 0.34 -10.19
CA MET A 1 -7.98 -0.86 -10.47
C MET A 1 -7.11 -0.70 -11.71
N ILE A 2 -7.67 -0.53 -12.93
CA ILE A 2 -6.86 -0.42 -14.16
C ILE A 2 -5.85 0.74 -14.09
N ILE A 3 -6.32 1.93 -13.66
CA ILE A 3 -5.46 3.12 -13.51
C ILE A 3 -4.34 2.85 -12.48
N SER A 4 -4.68 2.23 -11.34
CA SER A 4 -3.71 1.82 -10.32
C SER A 4 -2.64 0.86 -10.88
N THR A 5 -3.06 -0.11 -11.71
CA THR A 5 -2.14 -1.02 -12.39
C THR A 5 -1.26 -0.29 -13.41
N TYR A 6 -1.78 0.70 -14.13
CA TYR A 6 -0.94 1.51 -15.00
C TYR A 6 0.13 2.27 -14.20
N PHE A 7 -0.23 2.88 -13.08
CA PHE A 7 0.76 3.58 -12.25
C PHE A 7 1.76 2.64 -11.56
N ILE A 8 1.38 1.39 -11.22
CA ILE A 8 2.37 0.41 -10.73
C ILE A 8 3.34 -0.02 -11.84
N VAL A 9 2.88 -0.08 -13.10
CA VAL A 9 3.77 -0.27 -14.26
C VAL A 9 4.78 0.87 -14.33
N VAL A 10 4.31 2.12 -14.22
CA VAL A 10 5.17 3.31 -14.27
C VAL A 10 6.14 3.32 -13.08
N LEU A 11 5.68 2.96 -11.88
CA LEU A 11 6.51 2.82 -10.68
C LEU A 11 7.65 1.83 -10.90
N ASN A 12 7.33 0.63 -11.41
CA ASN A 12 8.30 -0.42 -11.70
C ASN A 12 9.32 0.04 -12.74
N ASN A 13 8.86 0.64 -13.83
CA ASN A 13 9.70 1.08 -14.94
C ASN A 13 10.62 2.24 -14.56
N ARG A 14 10.13 3.25 -13.82
CA ARG A 14 10.93 4.43 -13.44
C ARG A 14 11.98 4.12 -12.38
N ASN A 15 11.68 3.21 -11.46
CA ASN A 15 12.58 2.88 -10.36
C ASN A 15 13.39 1.61 -10.59
N ALA A 16 13.19 0.92 -11.73
CA ALA A 16 13.82 -0.35 -12.06
C ALA A 16 13.75 -1.34 -10.87
N LEU A 17 12.53 -1.52 -10.33
CA LEU A 17 12.33 -2.38 -9.15
C LEU A 17 12.78 -3.81 -9.42
N MET A 18 12.63 -4.27 -10.67
CA MET A 18 13.15 -5.56 -11.11
C MET A 18 14.37 -5.37 -11.99
N ARG A 19 15.40 -6.19 -11.76
CA ARG A 19 16.63 -6.22 -12.57
C ARG A 19 16.42 -6.75 -14.00
N THR A 20 15.26 -7.33 -14.29
CA THR A 20 14.84 -7.80 -15.62
C THR A 20 13.57 -7.10 -16.08
N TYR A 21 13.43 -6.91 -17.40
CA TYR A 21 12.20 -6.37 -17.98
C TYR A 21 11.06 -7.35 -17.76
N SER A 22 10.17 -7.03 -16.83
CA SER A 22 9.05 -7.90 -16.50
C SER A 22 7.87 -7.09 -15.97
N ARG A 23 6.68 -7.58 -16.28
CA ARG A 23 5.39 -7.01 -15.84
C ARG A 23 4.83 -7.71 -14.60
N MET A 24 5.61 -8.58 -13.95
CA MET A 24 5.15 -9.39 -12.82
C MET A 24 4.62 -8.56 -11.65
N VAL A 25 5.17 -7.38 -11.38
CA VAL A 25 4.66 -6.46 -10.34
C VAL A 25 3.19 -6.09 -10.61
N SER A 26 2.86 -5.81 -11.87
CA SER A 26 1.51 -5.42 -12.29
C SER A 26 0.55 -6.61 -12.32
N CYS A 27 1.04 -7.78 -12.77
CA CYS A 27 0.26 -9.02 -12.73
C CYS A 27 -0.05 -9.43 -11.28
N ALA A 28 0.93 -9.35 -10.38
CA ALA A 28 0.74 -9.62 -8.96
C ALA A 28 -0.26 -8.66 -8.33
N LEU A 29 -0.17 -7.35 -8.62
CA LEU A 29 -1.13 -6.36 -8.14
C LEU A 29 -2.55 -6.69 -8.60
N LEU A 30 -2.73 -7.00 -9.89
CA LEU A 30 -4.04 -7.39 -10.43
C LEU A 30 -4.57 -8.65 -9.76
N ALA A 31 -3.76 -9.69 -9.64
CA ALA A 31 -4.14 -10.95 -9.04
C ALA A 31 -4.57 -10.80 -7.57
N LEU A 32 -3.79 -10.06 -6.77
CA LEU A 32 -4.13 -9.78 -5.36
C LEU A 32 -5.38 -8.90 -5.24
N ASN A 33 -5.55 -7.91 -6.12
CA ASN A 33 -6.76 -7.08 -6.13
C ASN A 33 -8.02 -7.88 -6.52
N LEU A 34 -7.89 -8.89 -7.39
CA LEU A 34 -9.01 -9.76 -7.78
C LEU A 34 -9.49 -10.64 -6.64
N ILE A 35 -8.58 -11.09 -5.76
CA ILE A 35 -8.95 -11.81 -4.52
C ILE A 35 -9.92 -10.97 -3.69
N THR A 36 -9.67 -9.66 -3.60
CA THR A 36 -10.49 -8.73 -2.83
C THR A 36 -11.44 -7.90 -3.69
N LEU A 37 -11.91 -8.41 -4.84
CA LEU A 37 -12.68 -7.62 -5.80
C LEU A 37 -13.90 -6.92 -5.18
N ARG A 38 -14.61 -7.59 -4.26
CA ARG A 38 -15.79 -7.03 -3.58
C ARG A 38 -15.50 -5.79 -2.77
N LEU A 39 -14.29 -5.68 -2.20
CA LEU A 39 -13.88 -4.49 -1.47
C LEU A 39 -13.92 -3.26 -2.38
N TYR A 40 -13.38 -3.40 -3.60
CA TYR A 40 -13.36 -2.32 -4.58
C TYR A 40 -14.74 -2.05 -5.21
N ALA A 41 -15.59 -3.08 -5.34
CA ALA A 41 -16.95 -2.92 -5.84
C ALA A 41 -17.84 -2.14 -4.85
N ASN A 42 -17.71 -2.42 -3.55
CA ASN A 42 -18.56 -1.82 -2.52
C ASN A 42 -18.02 -0.49 -1.99
N ASN A 43 -16.70 -0.24 -2.13
CA ASN A 43 -16.05 0.92 -1.55
C ASN A 43 -15.07 1.57 -2.53
N ILE A 44 -15.54 2.64 -3.18
CA ILE A 44 -14.72 3.44 -4.11
C ILE A 44 -13.49 4.04 -3.42
N ALA A 45 -13.59 4.38 -2.13
CA ALA A 45 -12.48 4.94 -1.38
C ALA A 45 -11.29 3.98 -1.33
N ALA A 46 -11.51 2.67 -1.23
CA ALA A 46 -10.43 1.67 -1.27
C ALA A 46 -9.60 1.75 -2.57
N GLY A 47 -10.26 2.01 -3.70
CA GLY A 47 -9.60 2.20 -4.99
C GLY A 47 -8.80 3.51 -5.07
N ILE A 48 -9.35 4.59 -4.51
CA ILE A 48 -8.67 5.90 -4.43
C ILE A 48 -7.45 5.80 -3.52
N LEU A 49 -7.58 5.19 -2.33
CA LEU A 49 -6.49 4.94 -1.40
C LEU A 49 -5.35 4.17 -2.06
N GLN A 50 -5.66 3.11 -2.80
CA GLN A 50 -4.64 2.34 -3.53
C GLN A 50 -3.88 3.21 -4.55
N LEU A 51 -4.62 3.99 -5.35
CA LEU A 51 -4.03 4.86 -6.37
C LEU A 51 -3.16 5.94 -5.75
N CYS A 52 -3.68 6.66 -4.74
CA CYS A 52 -2.95 7.68 -4.00
C CYS A 52 -1.69 7.10 -3.35
N PHE A 53 -1.75 5.90 -2.79
CA PHE A 53 -0.60 5.25 -2.17
C PHE A 53 0.46 4.81 -3.20
N ILE A 54 0.05 4.31 -4.37
CA ILE A 54 0.99 4.01 -5.48
C ILE A 54 1.71 5.28 -5.94
N LEU A 55 0.97 6.39 -6.12
CA LEU A 55 1.54 7.68 -6.52
C LEU A 55 2.47 8.24 -5.43
N HIS A 56 2.09 8.09 -4.16
CA HIS A 56 2.95 8.41 -3.02
C HIS A 56 4.29 7.68 -3.12
N LEU A 57 4.28 6.36 -3.27
CA LEU A 57 5.51 5.56 -3.44
C LEU A 57 6.30 5.98 -4.68
N MET A 58 5.63 6.32 -5.78
CA MET A 58 6.27 6.73 -7.02
C MET A 58 7.07 8.03 -6.85
N PHE A 59 6.48 9.04 -6.25
CA PHE A 59 7.17 10.30 -5.97
C PHE A 59 8.21 10.15 -4.86
N LEU A 60 7.94 9.31 -3.84
CA LEU A 60 8.89 9.04 -2.76
C LEU A 60 10.15 8.36 -3.28
N PHE A 61 10.03 7.30 -4.07
CA PHE A 61 11.20 6.57 -4.62
C PHE A 61 11.94 7.37 -5.70
N HIS A 62 11.26 8.29 -6.37
CA HIS A 62 11.92 9.25 -7.26
C HIS A 62 12.89 10.16 -6.50
N SER A 63 12.61 10.49 -5.23
CA SER A 63 13.49 11.32 -4.40
C SER A 63 14.76 10.63 -3.91
N TYR A 64 14.99 9.35 -4.24
CA TYR A 64 16.12 8.56 -3.73
C TYR A 64 17.48 9.27 -3.92
N GLN A 65 18.20 9.48 -2.82
CA GLN A 65 19.48 10.19 -2.72
C GLN A 65 19.49 11.65 -3.23
N ASP A 66 18.34 12.20 -3.63
CA ASP A 66 18.23 13.58 -4.10
C ASP A 66 17.68 14.49 -2.99
N LYS A 67 18.59 15.17 -2.30
CA LYS A 67 18.28 16.14 -1.23
C LYS A 67 17.63 17.43 -1.75
N ARG A 68 17.60 17.67 -3.06
CA ARG A 68 17.01 18.86 -3.68
C ARG A 68 15.60 18.60 -4.24
N SER A 69 15.13 17.36 -4.21
CA SER A 69 13.81 16.91 -4.72
C SER A 69 12.60 17.29 -3.84
N MET A 70 12.60 18.50 -3.26
CA MET A 70 11.51 18.99 -2.39
C MET A 70 10.14 18.93 -3.08
N GLY A 71 10.08 19.22 -4.39
CA GLY A 71 8.84 19.15 -5.17
C GLY A 71 8.27 17.73 -5.24
N SER A 72 9.11 16.72 -5.48
CA SER A 72 8.66 15.32 -5.50
C SER A 72 8.18 14.87 -4.13
N ILE A 73 8.89 15.25 -3.07
CA ILE A 73 8.48 14.95 -1.69
C ILE A 73 7.15 15.63 -1.37
N PHE A 74 6.99 16.91 -1.71
CA PHE A 74 5.72 17.61 -1.59
C PHE A 74 4.59 16.84 -2.28
N PHE A 75 4.73 16.46 -3.55
CA PHE A 75 3.70 15.69 -4.26
C PHE A 75 3.46 14.30 -3.65
N ALA A 76 4.49 13.62 -3.15
CA ALA A 76 4.33 12.35 -2.44
C ALA A 76 3.40 12.51 -1.23
N PHE A 77 3.57 13.59 -0.46
CA PHE A 77 2.78 13.87 0.72
C PHE A 77 1.41 14.52 0.41
N VAL A 78 1.26 15.21 -0.72
CA VAL A 78 -0.07 15.60 -1.25
C VAL A 78 -0.90 14.37 -1.55
N MET A 79 -0.33 13.35 -2.20
CA MET A 79 -1.07 12.11 -2.48
C MET A 79 -1.45 11.37 -1.19
N LEU A 80 -0.58 11.36 -0.18
CA LEU A 80 -0.90 10.83 1.14
C LEU A 80 -1.97 11.69 1.86
N GLY A 81 -1.92 13.01 1.71
CA GLY A 81 -2.94 13.94 2.21
C GLY A 81 -4.32 13.70 1.57
N ILE A 82 -4.37 13.48 0.25
CA ILE A 82 -5.62 13.14 -0.45
C ILE A 82 -6.17 11.81 0.06
N SER A 83 -5.30 10.81 0.23
CA SER A 83 -5.64 9.52 0.84
C SER A 83 -6.27 9.71 2.23
N SER A 84 -5.70 10.59 3.05
CA SER A 84 -6.17 10.85 4.42
C SER A 84 -7.52 11.56 4.52
N LEU A 85 -8.01 12.18 3.44
CA LEU A 85 -9.38 12.71 3.39
C LEU A 85 -10.43 11.59 3.41
N PHE A 86 -10.11 10.43 2.86
CA PHE A 86 -11.00 9.26 2.85
C PHE A 86 -10.77 8.35 4.05
N PHE A 87 -9.53 8.26 4.52
CA PHE A 87 -9.14 7.41 5.64
C PHE A 87 -8.03 8.06 6.45
N ILE A 88 -8.41 8.76 7.54
CA ILE A 88 -7.48 9.61 8.30
C ILE A 88 -6.32 8.83 8.92
N GLN A 89 -6.55 7.57 9.30
CA GLN A 89 -5.57 6.71 9.98
C GLN A 89 -4.38 6.35 9.07
N VAL A 90 -4.45 6.59 7.76
CA VAL A 90 -3.27 6.48 6.86
C VAL A 90 -2.13 7.40 7.30
N LEU A 91 -2.44 8.50 8.00
CA LEU A 91 -1.43 9.43 8.53
C LEU A 91 -0.54 8.79 9.60
N PHE A 92 -0.93 7.66 10.21
CA PHE A 92 -0.05 6.92 11.12
C PHE A 92 1.20 6.36 10.41
N LEU A 93 1.19 6.27 9.09
CA LEU A 93 2.38 5.89 8.31
C LEU A 93 3.39 7.05 8.17
N VAL A 94 2.98 8.32 8.37
CA VAL A 94 3.84 9.50 8.15
C VAL A 94 5.14 9.46 8.95
N PRO A 95 5.14 9.16 10.27
CA PRO A 95 6.39 9.05 11.03
C PRO A 95 7.33 7.97 10.48
N PHE A 96 6.77 6.84 10.04
CA PHE A 96 7.54 5.76 9.41
C PHE A 96 8.10 6.18 8.05
N VAL A 97 7.33 6.92 7.25
CA VAL A 97 7.83 7.49 5.98
C VAL A 97 8.96 8.48 6.23
N TRP A 98 8.89 9.36 7.24
CA TRP A 98 10.00 10.24 7.59
C TRP A 98 11.25 9.48 8.06
N PHE A 99 11.06 8.41 8.84
CA PHE A 99 12.14 7.52 9.22
C PHE A 99 12.79 6.86 7.99
N LEU A 100 12.00 6.40 7.04
CA LEU A 100 12.48 5.82 5.77
C LEU A 100 13.16 6.85 4.87
N MET A 101 12.66 8.10 4.85
CA MET A 101 13.32 9.20 4.13
C MET A 101 14.72 9.46 4.66
N THR A 102 14.92 9.29 5.96
CA THR A 102 16.22 9.49 6.63
C THR A 102 17.15 8.29 6.42
N THR A 103 16.64 7.07 6.50
CA THR A 103 17.47 5.85 6.54
C THR A 103 17.62 5.15 5.19
N ARG A 104 16.54 5.00 4.41
CA ARG A 104 16.51 4.20 3.18
C ARG A 104 16.49 5.04 1.91
N ILE A 105 15.67 6.09 1.86
CA ILE A 105 15.57 6.96 0.67
C ILE A 105 16.68 8.01 0.65
N LEU A 106 17.21 8.40 1.82
CA LEU A 106 18.34 9.34 1.97
C LEU A 106 18.06 10.74 1.39
N SER A 107 16.79 11.15 1.34
CA SER A 107 16.32 12.42 0.77
C SER A 107 15.94 13.46 1.82
N MET A 108 15.99 13.09 3.11
CA MET A 108 15.55 13.95 4.20
C MET A 108 16.47 15.16 4.42
N THR A 109 15.86 16.33 4.42
CA THR A 109 16.43 17.64 4.79
C THR A 109 15.35 18.44 5.54
N TRP A 110 15.74 19.54 6.17
CA TRP A 110 14.78 20.45 6.81
C TRP A 110 13.72 20.99 5.84
N ARG A 111 14.14 21.28 4.60
CA ARG A 111 13.22 21.78 3.57
C ARG A 111 12.26 20.70 3.08
N SER A 112 12.72 19.46 2.91
CA SER A 112 11.84 18.36 2.52
C SER A 112 10.88 17.95 3.63
N PHE A 113 11.30 18.08 4.89
CA PHE A 113 10.41 17.89 6.04
C PHE A 113 9.23 18.87 6.00
N PHE A 114 9.49 20.18 5.86
CA PHE A 114 8.38 21.14 5.72
C PHE A 114 7.58 20.94 4.45
N ALA A 115 8.21 20.58 3.33
CA ALA A 115 7.50 20.23 2.10
C ALA A 115 6.52 19.06 2.33
N SER A 116 6.88 18.07 3.15
CA SER A 116 5.99 16.96 3.51
C SER A 116 4.79 17.42 4.34
N ILE A 117 5.00 18.30 5.33
CA ILE A 117 3.91 18.84 6.18
C ILE A 117 2.95 19.67 5.33
N ILE A 118 3.47 20.60 4.51
CA ILE A 118 2.66 21.43 3.62
C ILE A 118 1.92 20.56 2.60
N GLY A 119 2.57 19.50 2.11
CA GLY A 119 1.95 18.52 1.21
C GLY A 119 0.72 17.85 1.83
N ILE A 120 0.81 17.39 3.09
CA ILE A 120 -0.33 16.80 3.80
C ILE A 120 -1.44 17.82 4.00
N LEU A 121 -1.10 19.06 4.38
CA LEU A 121 -2.08 20.10 4.72
C LEU A 121 -2.83 20.65 3.50
N LEU A 122 -2.22 20.65 2.31
CA LEU A 122 -2.78 21.26 1.11
C LEU A 122 -4.18 20.70 0.75
N PRO A 123 -4.42 19.37 0.65
CA PRO A 123 -5.76 18.83 0.38
C PRO A 123 -6.82 19.27 1.40
N TYR A 124 -6.46 19.33 2.70
CA TYR A 124 -7.36 19.81 3.74
C TYR A 124 -7.70 21.28 3.56
N TRP A 125 -6.71 22.11 3.20
CA TRP A 125 -6.94 23.54 2.98
C TRP A 125 -7.86 23.80 1.80
N CYS A 126 -7.66 23.07 0.69
CA CYS A 126 -8.54 23.15 -0.49
C CYS A 126 -9.99 22.78 -0.17
N ILE A 127 -10.20 21.74 0.64
CA ILE A 127 -11.55 21.26 0.99
C ILE A 127 -12.19 22.07 2.11
N ALA A 128 -11.40 22.62 3.04
CA ALA A 128 -11.91 23.46 4.12
C ALA A 128 -12.67 24.67 3.58
N GLY A 129 -12.17 25.33 2.53
CA GLY A 129 -12.87 26.45 1.88
C GLY A 129 -14.25 26.05 1.34
N LEU A 130 -14.37 24.86 0.74
CA LEU A 130 -15.64 24.34 0.23
C LEU A 130 -16.64 24.02 1.37
N PHE A 131 -16.18 23.38 2.44
CA PHE A 131 -17.05 23.06 3.57
C PHE A 131 -17.51 24.28 4.36
N ILE A 132 -16.66 25.31 4.49
CA ILE A 132 -17.03 26.58 5.11
C ILE A 132 -18.10 27.28 4.26
N TYR A 133 -17.93 27.31 2.94
CA TYR A 133 -18.93 27.87 2.03
C TYR A 133 -20.29 27.15 2.11
N GLN A 134 -20.28 25.82 2.29
CA GLN A 134 -21.49 25.01 2.47
C GLN A 134 -22.08 25.05 3.90
N GLY A 135 -21.47 25.80 4.82
CA GLY A 135 -21.90 25.86 6.23
C GLY A 135 -21.65 24.58 7.04
N ASN A 136 -20.83 23.65 6.53
CA ASN A 136 -20.58 22.32 7.11
C ASN A 136 -19.12 22.13 7.57
N GLY A 137 -18.51 23.18 8.13
CA GLY A 137 -17.13 23.13 8.63
C GLY A 137 -16.93 22.08 9.75
N SER A 138 -17.98 21.75 10.50
CA SER A 138 -17.93 20.77 11.60
C SER A 138 -17.61 19.35 11.12
N THR A 139 -17.92 18.99 9.87
CA THR A 139 -17.62 17.66 9.33
C THR A 139 -16.12 17.44 9.16
N LEU A 140 -15.38 18.46 8.72
CA LEU A 140 -13.92 18.37 8.60
C LEU A 140 -13.26 18.22 9.98
N ILE A 141 -13.76 18.96 10.98
CA ILE A 141 -13.28 18.87 12.36
C ILE A 141 -13.50 17.46 12.91
N ARG A 142 -14.71 16.90 12.75
CA ARG A 142 -15.01 15.52 13.18
C ARG A 142 -14.12 14.49 12.48
N HIS A 143 -13.85 14.66 11.19
CA HIS A 143 -12.94 13.78 10.44
C HIS A 143 -11.53 13.80 11.02
N VAL A 144 -10.97 14.99 11.29
CA VAL A 144 -9.64 15.11 11.89
C VAL A 144 -9.63 14.55 13.32
N GLN A 145 -10.66 14.83 14.12
CA GLN A 145 -10.79 14.27 15.47
C GLN A 145 -10.87 12.73 15.48
N SER A 146 -11.37 12.11 14.41
CA SER A 146 -11.41 10.65 14.33
C SER A 146 -10.03 9.99 14.33
N ILE A 147 -8.93 10.74 14.11
CA ILE A 147 -7.56 10.23 14.26
C ILE A 147 -7.23 9.82 15.70
N THR A 148 -7.85 10.46 16.70
CA THR A 148 -7.58 10.16 18.12
C THR A 148 -8.42 9.01 18.64
N VAL A 149 -9.39 8.53 17.84
CA VAL A 149 -10.26 7.42 18.21
C VAL A 149 -9.54 6.11 17.91
N PHE A 150 -8.80 5.63 18.91
CA PHE A 150 -8.13 4.34 18.86
C PHE A 150 -8.94 3.33 19.69
N ASN A 151 -9.79 2.55 19.03
CA ASN A 151 -10.57 1.53 19.72
C ASN A 151 -9.65 0.40 20.19
N ALA A 152 -9.93 -0.13 21.38
CA ALA A 152 -9.25 -1.32 21.88
C ALA A 152 -9.51 -2.52 20.96
N PHE A 153 -8.57 -3.46 20.94
CA PHE A 153 -8.76 -4.72 20.23
C PHE A 153 -9.98 -5.46 20.79
N GLY A 154 -10.98 -5.68 19.94
CA GLY A 154 -12.20 -6.40 20.28
C GLY A 154 -12.44 -7.53 19.28
N LEU A 155 -12.78 -8.73 19.77
CA LEU A 155 -13.08 -9.88 18.92
C LEU A 155 -14.26 -9.62 17.97
N GLU A 156 -15.18 -8.76 18.39
CA GLU A 156 -16.33 -8.28 17.60
C GLU A 156 -15.94 -7.43 16.38
N ASN A 157 -14.74 -6.85 16.37
CA ASN A 157 -14.23 -6.03 15.28
C ASN A 157 -13.45 -6.86 14.24
N LEU A 158 -13.38 -8.19 14.39
CA LEU A 158 -12.68 -9.03 13.42
C LEU A 158 -13.40 -9.00 12.06
N PRO A 159 -12.63 -8.97 10.95
CA PRO A 159 -13.19 -9.17 9.62
C PRO A 159 -13.89 -10.54 9.52
N THR A 160 -14.82 -10.65 8.58
CA THR A 160 -15.44 -11.94 8.24
C THR A 160 -14.36 -12.97 7.89
N THR A 161 -14.62 -14.25 8.20
CA THR A 161 -13.66 -15.36 7.96
C THR A 161 -13.09 -15.34 6.55
N GLN A 162 -13.91 -15.02 5.54
CA GLN A 162 -13.51 -14.89 4.15
C GLN A 162 -12.48 -13.76 3.92
N LYS A 163 -12.71 -12.59 4.52
CA LYS A 163 -11.75 -11.47 4.47
C LYS A 163 -10.47 -11.84 5.20
N LEU A 164 -10.57 -12.52 6.34
CA LEU A 164 -9.42 -12.94 7.12
C LEU A 164 -8.53 -13.95 6.36
N ILE A 165 -9.13 -14.92 5.66
CA ILE A 165 -8.40 -15.87 4.80
C ILE A 165 -7.66 -15.11 3.69
N SER A 166 -8.35 -14.20 3.00
CA SER A 166 -7.78 -13.40 1.92
C SER A 166 -6.63 -12.53 2.40
N LEU A 167 -6.82 -11.88 3.55
CA LEU A 167 -5.83 -11.04 4.21
C LEU A 167 -4.60 -11.85 4.67
N GLY A 168 -4.85 -13.02 5.27
CA GLY A 168 -3.81 -13.96 5.67
C GLY A 168 -2.97 -14.40 4.48
N PHE A 169 -3.61 -14.75 3.35
CA PHE A 169 -2.90 -15.08 2.12
C PHE A 169 -2.04 -13.92 1.58
N ILE A 170 -2.60 -12.71 1.48
CA ILE A 170 -1.85 -11.52 1.04
C ILE A 170 -0.65 -11.27 1.97
N THR A 171 -0.85 -11.36 3.28
CA THR A 171 0.21 -11.15 4.28
C THR A 171 1.29 -12.22 4.17
N LEU A 172 0.93 -13.50 4.02
CA LEU A 172 1.88 -14.59 3.82
C LEU A 172 2.67 -14.43 2.51
N ALA A 173 2.03 -13.98 1.43
CA ALA A 173 2.72 -13.65 0.18
C ALA A 173 3.74 -12.50 0.38
N GLY A 174 3.38 -11.49 1.16
CA GLY A 174 4.30 -10.39 1.49
C GLY A 174 5.48 -10.84 2.37
N ILE A 175 5.23 -11.70 3.35
CA ILE A 175 6.27 -12.29 4.22
C ILE A 175 7.23 -13.16 3.41
N THR A 176 6.71 -14.06 2.57
CA THR A 176 7.55 -14.93 1.73
C THR A 176 8.39 -14.12 0.74
N GLY A 177 7.81 -13.11 0.09
CA GLY A 177 8.54 -12.16 -0.75
C GLY A 177 9.62 -11.39 0.01
N SER A 178 9.33 -10.92 1.22
CA SER A 178 10.28 -10.20 2.08
C SER A 178 11.45 -11.08 2.50
N ILE A 179 11.19 -12.30 2.98
CA ILE A 179 12.23 -13.23 3.43
C ILE A 179 13.15 -13.60 2.25
N HIS A 180 12.57 -13.90 1.10
CA HIS A 180 13.36 -14.21 -0.09
C HIS A 180 14.20 -13.02 -0.53
N PHE A 181 13.62 -11.83 -0.57
CA PHE A 181 14.34 -10.61 -0.92
C PHE A 181 15.53 -10.38 0.02
N LEU A 182 15.31 -10.42 1.34
CA LEU A 182 16.38 -10.17 2.32
C LEU A 182 17.53 -11.17 2.18
N ARG A 183 17.23 -12.46 1.96
CA ARG A 183 18.24 -13.51 1.74
C ARG A 183 19.07 -13.30 0.46
N ASN A 184 18.45 -12.77 -0.59
CA ASN A 184 19.06 -12.64 -1.91
C ASN A 184 19.43 -11.20 -2.29
N SER A 185 19.24 -10.24 -1.36
CA SER A 185 19.38 -8.79 -1.61
C SER A 185 20.76 -8.35 -2.08
N TYR A 186 21.80 -9.17 -1.85
CA TYR A 186 23.17 -8.91 -2.31
C TYR A 186 23.32 -9.01 -3.84
N LEU A 187 22.37 -9.67 -4.52
CA LEU A 187 22.34 -9.81 -5.98
C LEU A 187 21.77 -8.56 -6.69
N ASP A 188 21.17 -7.63 -5.94
CA ASP A 188 20.56 -6.43 -6.47
C ASP A 188 21.41 -5.18 -6.23
N LYS A 189 21.18 -4.16 -7.06
CA LYS A 189 21.82 -2.85 -6.93
C LYS A 189 21.44 -2.21 -5.59
N ILE A 190 22.36 -1.45 -5.01
CA ILE A 190 22.17 -0.75 -3.72
C ILE A 190 20.87 0.05 -3.70
N ARG A 191 20.56 0.79 -4.78
CA ARG A 191 19.31 1.55 -4.89
C ARG A 191 18.06 0.67 -4.77
N THR A 192 18.01 -0.44 -5.51
CA THR A 192 16.89 -1.39 -5.46
C THR A 192 16.76 -2.02 -4.08
N ARG A 193 17.89 -2.39 -3.46
CA ARG A 193 17.93 -2.89 -2.08
C ARG A 193 17.31 -1.92 -1.08
N MET A 194 17.72 -0.65 -1.12
CA MET A 194 17.18 0.37 -0.20
C MET A 194 15.68 0.61 -0.41
N ILE A 195 15.20 0.58 -1.66
CA ILE A 195 13.77 0.71 -1.98
C ILE A 195 12.98 -0.50 -1.45
N TYR A 196 13.47 -1.72 -1.66
CA TYR A 196 12.78 -2.92 -1.17
C TYR A 196 12.81 -3.01 0.36
N GLU A 197 13.90 -2.64 1.02
CA GLU A 197 13.92 -2.53 2.49
C GLU A 197 12.90 -1.51 3.00
N ALA A 198 12.71 -0.39 2.31
CA ALA A 198 11.65 0.57 2.63
C ALA A 198 10.24 -0.03 2.44
N LEU A 199 10.02 -0.79 1.36
CA LEU A 199 8.76 -1.52 1.14
C LEU A 199 8.48 -2.55 2.24
N ILE A 200 9.51 -3.31 2.67
CA ILE A 200 9.39 -4.32 3.74
C ILE A 200 9.04 -3.67 5.09
N ILE A 201 9.69 -2.54 5.42
CA ILE A 201 9.39 -1.80 6.65
C ILE A 201 7.94 -1.27 6.62
N LEU A 202 7.51 -0.65 5.52
CA LEU A 202 6.13 -0.20 5.36
C LEU A 202 5.14 -1.37 5.41
N PHE A 203 5.47 -2.50 4.79
CA PHE A 203 4.66 -3.71 4.83
C PHE A 203 4.45 -4.18 6.28
N GLY A 204 5.54 -4.27 7.06
CA GLY A 204 5.47 -4.62 8.48
C GLY A 204 4.62 -3.64 9.28
N CYS A 205 4.75 -2.32 9.04
CA CYS A 205 3.95 -1.30 9.71
C CYS A 205 2.45 -1.48 9.42
N VAL A 206 2.09 -1.68 8.15
CA VAL A 206 0.68 -1.89 7.75
C VAL A 206 0.11 -3.17 8.36
N VAL A 207 0.88 -4.26 8.40
CA VAL A 207 0.46 -5.51 9.07
C VAL A 207 0.24 -5.28 10.56
N VAL A 208 1.14 -4.57 11.24
CA VAL A 208 0.98 -4.21 12.66
C VAL A 208 -0.27 -3.37 12.87
N PHE A 209 -0.54 -2.36 12.02
CA PHE A 209 -1.76 -1.55 12.13
C PHE A 209 -3.04 -2.34 11.90
N ILE A 210 -3.03 -3.31 10.98
CA ILE A 210 -4.17 -4.21 10.76
C ILE A 210 -4.44 -5.06 12.01
N ILE A 211 -3.39 -5.58 12.66
CA ILE A 211 -3.52 -6.38 13.89
C ILE A 211 -4.04 -5.52 15.04
N LEU A 212 -3.50 -4.30 15.18
CA LEU A 212 -3.89 -3.38 16.25
C LEU A 212 -5.30 -2.79 16.05
N GLN A 213 -5.75 -2.63 14.81
CA GLN A 213 -7.03 -2.02 14.46
C GLN A 213 -7.78 -2.83 13.38
N PRO A 214 -8.33 -4.01 13.74
CA PRO A 214 -9.01 -4.88 12.80
C PRO A 214 -10.23 -4.22 12.13
N GLN A 215 -10.87 -3.23 12.78
CA GLN A 215 -11.98 -2.47 12.20
C GLN A 215 -11.61 -1.71 10.91
N HIS A 216 -10.33 -1.41 10.69
CA HIS A 216 -9.86 -0.67 9.51
C HIS A 216 -9.26 -1.56 8.42
N THR A 217 -9.43 -2.88 8.54
CA THR A 217 -8.87 -3.87 7.58
C THR A 217 -9.24 -3.54 6.13
N ASP A 218 -10.48 -3.12 5.87
CA ASP A 218 -10.96 -2.79 4.53
C ASP A 218 -10.18 -1.64 3.89
N MET A 219 -9.74 -0.63 4.67
CA MET A 219 -8.98 0.52 4.16
C MET A 219 -7.47 0.26 4.13
N PHE A 220 -6.95 -0.61 4.99
CA PHE A 220 -5.53 -1.01 4.96
C PHE A 220 -5.21 -2.08 3.91
N THR A 221 -6.18 -2.91 3.51
CA THR A 221 -5.98 -3.98 2.53
C THR A 221 -5.43 -3.48 1.17
N PRO A 222 -5.94 -2.39 0.57
CA PRO A 222 -5.40 -1.86 -0.69
C PRO A 222 -3.94 -1.38 -0.58
N ILE A 223 -3.57 -0.83 0.57
CA ILE A 223 -2.19 -0.41 0.89
C ILE A 223 -1.30 -1.65 1.03
N LEU A 224 -1.77 -2.66 1.76
CA LEU A 224 -1.07 -3.94 1.93
C LEU A 224 -0.82 -4.64 0.59
N ILE A 225 -1.83 -4.71 -0.29
CA ILE A 225 -1.70 -5.28 -1.64
C ILE A 225 -0.65 -4.53 -2.45
N THR A 226 -0.64 -3.19 -2.37
CA THR A 226 0.33 -2.35 -3.08
C THR A 226 1.77 -2.64 -2.66
N LEU A 227 2.01 -2.89 -1.37
CA LEU A 227 3.33 -3.23 -0.82
C LEU A 227 3.70 -4.69 -1.13
N THR A 228 2.72 -5.59 -1.07
CA THR A 228 2.92 -7.04 -1.30
C THR A 228 3.23 -7.34 -2.77
N ALA A 229 2.62 -6.63 -3.71
CA ALA A 229 2.75 -6.92 -5.14
C ALA A 229 4.21 -6.87 -5.66
N PRO A 230 5.03 -5.83 -5.37
CA PRO A 230 6.44 -5.84 -5.72
C PRO A 230 7.26 -6.93 -5.01
N LEU A 231 6.93 -7.28 -3.76
CA LEU A 231 7.63 -8.30 -2.97
C LEU A 231 7.43 -9.69 -3.56
N ILE A 232 6.18 -10.07 -3.82
CA ILE A 232 5.87 -11.38 -4.40
C ILE A 232 6.30 -11.46 -5.87
N ALA A 233 6.22 -10.37 -6.64
CA ALA A 233 6.70 -10.34 -8.01
C ALA A 233 8.21 -10.57 -8.09
N HIS A 234 8.98 -9.99 -7.16
CA HIS A 234 10.41 -10.21 -7.07
C HIS A 234 10.73 -11.67 -6.73
N TYR A 235 9.99 -12.26 -5.77
CA TYR A 235 10.09 -13.69 -5.46
C TYR A 235 9.91 -14.55 -6.73
N ILE A 236 8.76 -14.43 -7.39
CA ILE A 236 8.41 -15.26 -8.55
C ILE A 236 9.43 -15.14 -9.69
N THR A 237 9.99 -13.95 -9.89
CA THR A 237 10.87 -13.68 -11.03
C THR A 237 12.28 -14.25 -10.85
N PHE A 238 12.77 -14.35 -9.61
CA PHE A 238 14.17 -14.70 -9.34
C PHE A 238 14.36 -16.05 -8.64
N THR A 239 13.28 -16.79 -8.42
CA THR A 239 13.33 -18.18 -7.96
C THR A 239 13.72 -19.13 -9.08
N GLN A 240 14.71 -20.00 -8.82
CA GLN A 240 15.20 -20.98 -9.82
C GLN A 240 15.25 -22.43 -9.29
N SER A 241 14.85 -22.69 -8.04
CA SER A 241 14.90 -24.04 -7.46
C SER A 241 13.58 -24.79 -7.64
N PHE A 242 13.64 -26.13 -7.58
CA PHE A 242 12.44 -26.99 -7.63
C PHE A 242 11.39 -26.59 -6.57
N LEU A 243 11.83 -26.39 -5.32
CA LEU A 243 10.93 -26.03 -4.22
C LEU A 243 10.27 -24.66 -4.45
N SER A 244 11.00 -23.72 -5.05
CA SER A 244 10.46 -22.41 -5.37
C SER A 244 9.55 -22.39 -6.62
N ASN A 245 9.74 -23.33 -7.54
CA ASN A 245 8.82 -23.52 -8.67
C ASN A 245 7.52 -24.17 -8.19
N LEU A 246 7.61 -25.13 -7.27
CA LEU A 246 6.44 -25.73 -6.63
C LEU A 246 5.65 -24.68 -5.85
N SER A 247 6.30 -23.86 -5.04
CA SER A 247 5.62 -22.78 -4.30
C SER A 247 4.97 -21.76 -5.24
N PHE A 248 5.57 -21.46 -6.39
CA PHE A 248 4.94 -20.62 -7.41
C PHE A 248 3.64 -21.23 -7.94
N ILE A 249 3.64 -22.52 -8.29
CA ILE A 249 2.43 -23.23 -8.74
C ILE A 249 1.35 -23.19 -7.64
N VAL A 250 1.73 -23.47 -6.39
CA VAL A 250 0.83 -23.40 -5.24
C VAL A 250 0.26 -21.99 -5.10
N LEU A 251 1.08 -20.93 -5.17
CA LEU A 251 0.61 -19.54 -5.10
C LEU A 251 -0.41 -19.21 -6.20
N VAL A 252 -0.18 -19.66 -7.43
CA VAL A 252 -1.13 -19.45 -8.55
C VAL A 252 -2.44 -20.18 -8.29
N ILE A 253 -2.38 -21.47 -7.93
CA ILE A 253 -3.58 -22.28 -7.65
C ILE A 253 -4.37 -21.68 -6.49
N THR A 254 -3.72 -21.35 -5.37
CA THR A 254 -4.36 -20.73 -4.20
C THR A 254 -4.97 -19.38 -4.56
N THR A 255 -4.30 -18.56 -5.38
CA THR A 255 -4.85 -17.28 -5.86
C THR A 255 -6.13 -17.50 -6.67
N LEU A 256 -6.14 -18.45 -7.61
CA LEU A 256 -7.32 -18.77 -8.41
C LEU A 256 -8.48 -19.30 -7.54
N LEU A 257 -8.18 -20.21 -6.60
CA LEU A 257 -9.18 -20.74 -5.66
C LEU A 257 -9.77 -19.65 -4.77
N LEU A 258 -8.95 -18.70 -4.30
CA LEU A 258 -9.45 -17.58 -3.51
C LEU A 258 -10.29 -16.62 -4.34
N ILE A 259 -9.94 -16.38 -5.61
CA ILE A 259 -10.77 -15.56 -6.50
C ILE A 259 -12.13 -16.22 -6.70
N THR A 260 -12.18 -17.53 -7.03
CA THR A 260 -13.45 -18.24 -7.24
C THR A 260 -14.26 -18.31 -5.94
N PHE A 261 -13.64 -18.62 -4.81
CA PHE A 261 -14.30 -18.64 -3.50
C PHE A 261 -14.91 -17.26 -3.15
N ASN A 262 -14.14 -16.19 -3.35
CA ASN A 262 -14.61 -14.83 -3.09
C ASN A 262 -15.70 -14.36 -4.07
N LEU A 263 -15.77 -14.92 -5.28
CA LEU A 263 -16.81 -14.61 -6.27
C LEU A 263 -18.07 -15.47 -6.15
N TRP A 264 -17.97 -16.70 -5.63
CA TRP A 264 -19.07 -17.68 -5.63
C TRP A 264 -20.12 -17.44 -4.55
N GLN A 265 -19.71 -17.03 -3.35
CA GLN A 265 -20.61 -16.86 -2.21
C GLN A 265 -21.79 -15.85 -2.37
N PRO A 266 -21.76 -14.76 -3.18
CA PRO A 266 -22.93 -13.91 -3.33
C PRO A 266 -24.00 -14.56 -4.23
N LEU A 267 -23.63 -15.49 -5.12
CA LEU A 267 -24.57 -16.20 -5.98
C LEU A 267 -25.51 -17.10 -5.16
N LEU A 268 -25.03 -17.60 -4.03
CA LEU A 268 -25.79 -18.43 -3.08
C LEU A 268 -26.68 -17.61 -2.13
N THR A 269 -26.44 -16.30 -1.99
CA THR A 269 -27.28 -15.40 -1.16
C THR A 269 -28.42 -14.75 -1.96
N PHE A 270 -28.48 -14.95 -3.27
CA PHE A 270 -29.57 -14.52 -4.15
C PHE A 270 -30.53 -15.66 -4.56
N LEU A 271 -30.31 -16.87 -4.04
CA LEU A 271 -31.19 -18.06 -4.13
C LEU A 271 -31.80 -18.31 -2.76
#